data_AF-A0A661HP19-F1
#
_entry.id   AF-A0A661HP19-F1
#
_cell.length_a   1.000
_cell.length_b   1.000
_cell.length_c   1.000
_cell.angle_alpha   90.00
_cell.angle_beta   90.00
_cell.angle_gamma   90.00
#
_symmetry.space_group_name_H-M   'P 1'
#
loop_
_entity.id
_entity.type
_entity.pdbx_description
1 polymer ?
#
loop_
_entity_poly.entity_id
_entity_poly.type
_entity_poly.pdbx_seq_one_letter_code
_entity_poly.pdbx_strand_id
1 'polypeptide(L)'
;MNIPNQLSLFRIAAAPFLLLSGWLGSEIFFFLLFGLMLFSDAIDGFIARMLHQTSALGARLDSIGDIATYLTTPLAVWWLWPEIIKEEAWFIGAAIIIYIFPALFSIAKFGQLASYHTWITKFSAVLMSGGVVLLLAFNSAIMFHIAVFFLVIEAAENIAITLRLPKPRTDIRSYWHLD
;
A
#
# COMPACT_ATOMS: atom_id res chain seq x y z
N MET A 1 5.17 -0.86 24.99
CA MET A 1 4.41 -0.97 23.74
C MET A 1 3.97 0.43 23.37
N ASN A 2 4.27 0.90 22.17
CA ASN A 2 4.09 2.30 21.77
C ASN A 2 2.84 2.46 20.90
N ILE A 3 2.36 3.69 20.74
CA ILE A 3 1.13 4.00 19.98
C ILE A 3 1.19 3.45 18.54
N PRO A 4 2.28 3.63 17.76
CA PRO A 4 2.36 3.07 16.41
C PRO A 4 2.20 1.55 16.38
N ASN A 5 2.82 0.83 17.33
CA ASN A 5 2.71 -0.63 17.40
C ASN A 5 1.27 -1.09 17.68
N GLN A 6 0.50 -0.31 18.44
CA GLN A 6 -0.92 -0.62 18.70
C GLN A 6 -1.76 -0.44 17.44
N LEU A 7 -1.45 0.56 16.61
CA LEU A 7 -2.12 0.77 15.32
C LEU A 7 -1.81 -0.35 14.33
N SER A 8 -0.55 -0.77 14.21
CA SER A 8 -0.20 -1.93 13.38
C SER A 8 -0.86 -3.22 13.90
N LEU A 9 -0.87 -3.44 15.22
CA LEU A 9 -1.54 -4.60 15.82
C LEU A 9 -3.06 -4.57 15.60
N PHE A 10 -3.67 -3.39 15.64
CA PHE A 10 -5.08 -3.21 15.28
C PHE A 10 -5.35 -3.68 13.85
N ARG A 11 -4.53 -3.31 12.86
CA ARG A 11 -4.70 -3.76 11.47
C ARG A 11 -4.61 -5.28 11.34
N ILE A 12 -3.66 -5.90 12.02
CA ILE A 12 -3.53 -7.37 12.07
C ILE A 12 -4.77 -8.02 12.68
N ALA A 13 -5.28 -7.47 13.79
CA ALA A 13 -6.47 -7.98 14.47
C ALA A 13 -7.75 -7.75 13.66
N ALA A 14 -7.86 -6.64 12.93
CA ALA A 14 -9.01 -6.26 12.12
C ALA A 14 -9.13 -7.09 10.83
N ALA A 15 -8.01 -7.56 10.27
CA ALA A 15 -7.98 -8.33 9.03
C ALA A 15 -8.95 -9.54 8.96
N PRO A 16 -9.02 -10.46 9.96
CA PRO A 16 -10.01 -11.54 9.94
C PRO A 16 -11.46 -11.04 10.02
N PHE A 17 -11.72 -9.92 10.70
CA PHE A 17 -13.07 -9.33 10.76
C PHE A 17 -13.44 -8.63 9.45
N LEU A 18 -12.45 -8.09 8.72
CA LEU A 18 -12.67 -7.56 7.38
C LEU A 18 -13.10 -8.69 6.43
N LEU A 19 -12.42 -9.84 6.47
CA LEU A 19 -12.87 -11.04 5.75
C LEU A 19 -14.27 -11.48 6.17
N LEU A 20 -14.54 -11.52 7.47
CA LEU A 20 -15.85 -11.89 8.00
C LEU A 20 -16.95 -10.95 7.49
N SER A 21 -16.68 -9.65 7.41
CA SER A 21 -17.62 -8.67 6.87
C SER A 21 -17.98 -8.97 5.41
N GLY A 22 -16.99 -9.35 4.61
CA GLY A 22 -17.21 -9.75 3.22
C GLY A 22 -18.00 -11.04 3.12
N TRP A 23 -17.65 -12.06 3.92
CA TRP A 23 -18.34 -13.35 3.93
C TRP A 23 -19.81 -13.24 4.38
N LEU A 24 -20.09 -12.35 5.34
CA LEU A 24 -21.46 -12.06 5.80
C LEU A 24 -22.24 -11.14 4.85
N GLY A 25 -21.62 -10.58 3.81
CA GLY A 25 -22.26 -9.62 2.92
C GLY A 25 -22.55 -8.26 3.57
N SER A 26 -21.85 -7.89 4.64
CA SER A 26 -22.13 -6.67 5.40
C SER A 26 -21.27 -5.50 4.92
N GLU A 27 -21.78 -4.71 3.98
CA GLU A 27 -21.10 -3.54 3.42
C GLU A 27 -20.75 -2.49 4.49
N ILE A 28 -21.68 -2.20 5.41
CA ILE A 28 -21.46 -1.22 6.49
C ILE A 28 -20.30 -1.66 7.38
N PHE A 29 -20.28 -2.95 7.76
CA PHE A 29 -19.22 -3.47 8.61
C PHE A 29 -17.86 -3.46 7.88
N PHE A 30 -17.88 -3.77 6.59
CA PHE A 30 -16.71 -3.67 5.71
C PHE A 30 -16.16 -2.25 5.67
N PHE A 31 -16.97 -1.25 5.33
CA PHE A 31 -16.50 0.14 5.22
C PHE A 31 -16.02 0.72 6.54
N LEU A 32 -16.64 0.36 7.67
CA LEU A 32 -16.16 0.76 8.99
C LEU A 32 -14.78 0.20 9.28
N LEU A 33 -14.57 -1.12 9.11
CA LEU A 33 -13.27 -1.75 9.35
C LEU A 33 -12.22 -1.26 8.36
N PHE A 34 -12.54 -1.25 7.07
CA PHE A 34 -11.65 -0.81 6.00
C PHE A 34 -11.21 0.64 6.20
N GLY A 35 -12.15 1.55 6.50
CA GLY A 35 -11.85 2.94 6.79
C GLY A 35 -10.97 3.12 8.03
N LEU A 36 -11.24 2.38 9.11
CA LEU A 36 -10.40 2.41 10.31
C LEU A 36 -8.99 1.86 10.05
N MET A 37 -8.86 0.79 9.26
CA MET A 37 -7.57 0.22 8.86
C MET A 37 -6.75 1.22 8.05
N LEU A 38 -7.33 1.81 7.00
CA LEU A 38 -6.67 2.84 6.18
C LEU A 38 -6.30 4.08 7.01
N PHE A 39 -7.19 4.51 7.91
CA PHE A 39 -6.91 5.65 8.77
C PHE A 39 -5.74 5.35 9.73
N SER A 40 -5.73 4.16 10.34
CA SER A 40 -4.67 3.75 11.25
C SER A 40 -3.29 3.66 10.58
N ASP A 41 -3.25 3.19 9.34
CA ASP A 41 -2.06 3.16 8.49
C ASP A 41 -1.55 4.56 8.16
N ALA A 42 -2.44 5.47 7.76
CA ALA A 42 -2.04 6.83 7.41
C ALA A 42 -1.42 7.60 8.59
N ILE A 43 -1.90 7.36 9.82
CA ILE A 43 -1.47 8.10 11.00
C ILE A 43 -0.30 7.44 11.75
N ASP A 44 -0.06 6.14 11.63
CA ASP A 44 0.96 5.47 12.45
C ASP A 44 2.37 5.95 12.14
N GLY A 45 2.72 6.12 10.87
CA GLY A 45 4.00 6.63 10.42
C GLY A 45 4.17 8.11 10.80
N PHE A 46 3.08 8.87 10.77
CA PHE A 46 3.08 10.26 11.24
C PHE A 46 3.35 10.34 12.75
N ILE A 47 2.62 9.56 13.55
CA ILE A 47 2.78 9.50 15.01
C ILE A 47 4.16 8.98 15.40
N ALA A 48 4.66 7.94 14.73
CA ALA A 48 5.98 7.37 14.99
C ALA A 48 7.10 8.39 14.81
N ARG A 49 7.01 9.22 13.76
CA ARG A 49 7.97 10.31 13.51
C ARG A 49 7.82 11.46 14.49
N MET A 50 6.59 11.89 14.77
CA MET A 50 6.29 12.99 15.69
C MET A 50 6.73 12.68 17.12
N LEU A 51 6.55 11.45 17.58
CA LEU A 51 6.89 11.02 18.93
C LEU A 51 8.30 10.41 19.06
N HIS A 52 9.08 10.37 17.98
CA HIS A 52 10.38 9.68 17.94
C HIS A 52 10.32 8.21 18.41
N GLN A 53 9.24 7.51 18.06
CA GLN A 53 8.94 6.14 18.50
C GLN A 53 9.24 5.07 17.43
N THR A 54 10.10 5.37 16.46
CA THR A 54 10.51 4.41 15.43
C THR A 54 11.30 3.26 16.04
N SER A 55 10.90 2.01 15.78
CA SER A 55 11.59 0.82 16.28
C SER A 55 11.57 -0.32 15.26
N ALA A 56 12.55 -1.23 15.33
CA ALA A 56 12.61 -2.39 14.43
C ALA A 56 11.41 -3.33 14.60
N LEU A 57 10.91 -3.48 15.83
CA LEU A 57 9.68 -4.23 16.10
C LEU A 57 8.46 -3.54 15.47
N GLY A 58 8.36 -2.22 15.62
CA GLY A 58 7.29 -1.42 15.01
C GLY A 58 7.26 -1.59 13.50
N ALA A 59 8.40 -1.43 12.83
CA ALA A 59 8.52 -1.63 11.38
C ALA A 59 8.11 -3.04 10.93
N ARG A 60 8.42 -4.08 11.71
CA ARG A 60 7.97 -5.45 11.40
C ARG A 60 6.46 -5.62 11.56
N LEU A 61 5.88 -5.09 12.63
CA LEU A 61 4.44 -5.16 12.87
C LEU A 61 3.67 -4.39 11.80
N ASP A 62 4.18 -3.22 11.43
CA ASP A 62 3.68 -2.38 10.35
C ASP A 62 3.60 -3.15 9.03
N SER A 63 4.72 -3.75 8.59
CA SER A 63 4.72 -4.58 7.38
C SER A 63 3.76 -5.78 7.45
N ILE A 64 3.58 -6.41 8.62
CA ILE A 64 2.60 -7.50 8.78
C ILE A 64 1.16 -6.96 8.67
N GLY A 65 0.89 -5.79 9.25
CA GLY A 65 -0.39 -5.09 9.14
C GLY A 65 -0.72 -4.69 7.69
N ASP A 66 0.27 -4.20 6.94
CA ASP A 66 0.15 -3.88 5.52
C ASP A 66 -0.24 -5.13 4.72
N ILE A 67 0.53 -6.20 4.89
CA ILE A 67 0.29 -7.48 4.20
C ILE A 67 -1.11 -8.00 4.54
N ALA A 68 -1.50 -7.95 5.82
CA ALA A 68 -2.83 -8.39 6.23
C ALA A 68 -3.93 -7.56 5.53
N THR A 69 -3.76 -6.24 5.45
CA THR A 69 -4.71 -5.34 4.77
C THR A 69 -4.77 -5.63 3.27
N TYR A 70 -3.62 -5.76 2.61
CA TYR A 70 -3.53 -6.00 1.18
C TYR A 70 -4.03 -7.38 0.75
N LEU A 71 -3.93 -8.40 1.60
CA LEU A 71 -4.47 -9.73 1.31
C LEU A 71 -5.97 -9.83 1.59
N THR A 72 -6.43 -9.24 2.69
CA THR A 72 -7.83 -9.39 3.11
C THR A 72 -8.79 -8.49 2.36
N THR A 73 -8.36 -7.29 1.97
CA THR A 73 -9.23 -6.33 1.25
C THR A 73 -9.75 -6.91 -0.08
N PRO A 74 -8.91 -7.38 -1.03
CA PRO A 74 -9.40 -7.90 -2.31
C PRO A 74 -10.30 -9.13 -2.15
N LEU A 75 -10.04 -9.98 -1.15
CA LEU A 75 -10.87 -11.16 -0.86
C LEU A 75 -12.25 -10.77 -0.32
N ALA A 76 -12.30 -9.83 0.62
CA ALA A 76 -13.56 -9.31 1.14
C ALA A 76 -14.37 -8.58 0.05
N VAL A 77 -13.71 -7.79 -0.79
CA VAL A 77 -14.32 -7.14 -1.95
C VAL A 77 -14.83 -8.17 -2.96
N TRP A 78 -14.10 -9.26 -3.22
CA TRP A 78 -14.57 -10.33 -4.09
C TRP A 78 -15.86 -10.99 -3.60
N TRP A 79 -16.05 -11.11 -2.28
CA TRP A 79 -17.29 -11.65 -1.71
C TRP A 79 -18.45 -10.66 -1.73
N LEU A 80 -18.20 -9.37 -1.55
CA LEU A 80 -19.23 -8.33 -1.56
C LEU A 80 -19.65 -7.91 -2.98
N TRP A 81 -18.65 -7.62 -3.80
CA TRP A 81 -18.79 -6.99 -5.11
C TRP A 81 -17.84 -7.63 -6.13
N PRO A 82 -18.04 -8.93 -6.48
CA PRO A 82 -17.19 -9.63 -7.44
C PRO A 82 -17.15 -8.96 -8.82
N GLU A 83 -18.21 -8.25 -9.21
CA GLU A 83 -18.29 -7.45 -10.43
C GLU A 83 -17.23 -6.36 -10.48
N ILE A 84 -16.99 -5.62 -9.39
CA ILE A 84 -15.95 -4.57 -9.34
C ILE A 84 -14.58 -5.18 -9.63
N ILE A 85 -14.26 -6.33 -9.03
CA ILE A 85 -12.98 -7.02 -9.27
C ILE A 85 -12.87 -7.50 -10.72
N LYS A 86 -13.95 -7.98 -11.32
CA LYS A 86 -13.95 -8.47 -12.70
C LYS A 86 -13.79 -7.34 -13.71
N GLU A 87 -14.49 -6.23 -13.50
CA GLU A 87 -14.41 -5.02 -14.33
C GLU A 87 -13.01 -4.43 -14.28
N GLU A 88 -12.42 -4.36 -13.08
CA GLU A 88 -11.11 -3.75 -12.84
C GLU A 88 -9.94 -4.74 -12.89
N ALA A 89 -10.18 -6.00 -13.28
CA ALA A 89 -9.17 -7.07 -13.22
C ALA A 89 -7.87 -6.72 -13.95
N TRP A 90 -7.98 -6.04 -15.10
CA TRP A 90 -6.81 -5.60 -15.87
C TRP A 90 -6.01 -4.53 -15.14
N PHE A 91 -6.67 -3.54 -14.53
CA PHE A 91 -6.00 -2.48 -13.78
C PHE A 91 -5.42 -3.01 -12.47
N ILE A 92 -6.13 -3.89 -11.76
CA ILE A 92 -5.63 -4.56 -10.55
C ILE A 92 -4.40 -5.40 -10.88
N GLY A 93 -4.46 -6.22 -11.94
CA GLY A 93 -3.34 -7.03 -12.39
C GLY A 93 -2.14 -6.18 -12.80
N ALA A 94 -2.37 -5.09 -13.54
CA ALA A 94 -1.33 -4.14 -13.91
C ALA A 94 -0.69 -3.52 -12.65
N ALA A 95 -1.50 -3.06 -11.69
CA ALA A 95 -0.99 -2.45 -10.46
C ALA A 95 -0.06 -3.39 -9.69
N ILE A 96 -0.45 -4.66 -9.54
CA ILE A 96 0.38 -5.68 -8.87
C ILE A 96 1.71 -5.89 -9.60
N ILE A 97 1.66 -6.04 -10.93
CA ILE A 97 2.87 -6.25 -11.74
C ILE A 97 3.80 -5.04 -11.65
N ILE A 98 3.26 -3.83 -11.81
CA ILE A 98 4.02 -2.58 -11.77
C ILE A 98 4.65 -2.38 -10.38
N TYR A 99 3.95 -2.73 -9.30
CA TYR A 99 4.48 -2.64 -7.94
C TYR A 99 5.63 -3.64 -7.69
N ILE A 100 5.49 -4.88 -8.14
CA ILE A 100 6.49 -5.94 -7.91
C ILE A 100 7.75 -5.74 -8.79
N PHE A 101 7.59 -5.19 -9.98
CA PHE A 101 8.66 -5.15 -10.97
C PHE A 101 9.93 -4.39 -10.52
N PRO A 102 9.86 -3.16 -9.94
CA PRO A 102 11.03 -2.49 -9.37
C PRO A 102 11.68 -3.26 -8.22
N ALA A 103 10.89 -3.94 -7.39
CA ALA A 103 11.39 -4.74 -6.27
C ALA A 103 12.24 -5.92 -6.80
N LEU A 104 11.72 -6.67 -7.78
CA LEU A 104 12.48 -7.74 -8.44
C LEU A 104 13.74 -7.22 -9.13
N PHE A 105 13.65 -6.06 -9.79
CA PHE A 105 14.78 -5.43 -10.44
C PHE A 105 15.89 -5.05 -9.44
N SER A 106 15.51 -4.53 -8.27
CA SER A 106 16.47 -4.21 -7.20
C SER A 106 17.16 -5.46 -6.63
N ILE A 107 16.42 -6.56 -6.43
CA ILE A 107 16.99 -7.85 -6.00
C ILE A 107 17.96 -8.37 -7.06
N ALA A 108 17.58 -8.33 -8.34
CA ALA A 108 18.44 -8.79 -9.43
C ALA A 108 19.76 -8.01 -9.52
N LYS A 109 19.73 -6.69 -9.27
CA LYS A 109 20.93 -5.84 -9.34
C LYS A 109 21.78 -5.90 -8.06
N PHE A 110 21.16 -5.84 -6.89
CA PHE A 110 21.86 -5.64 -5.61
C PHE A 110 21.88 -6.85 -4.69
N GLY A 111 21.15 -7.93 -5.02
CA GLY A 111 20.98 -9.10 -4.16
C GLY A 111 20.05 -8.87 -2.96
N GLN A 112 19.41 -7.69 -2.87
CA GLN A 112 18.49 -7.34 -1.79
C GLN A 112 17.44 -6.34 -2.27
N LEU A 113 16.31 -6.26 -1.56
CA LEU A 113 15.26 -5.28 -1.81
C LEU A 113 15.77 -3.86 -1.57
N ALA A 114 15.59 -2.98 -2.55
CA ALA A 114 15.74 -1.56 -2.36
C ALA A 114 14.38 -0.93 -2.08
N SER A 115 14.30 -0.11 -1.04
CA SER A 115 13.10 0.64 -0.67
C SER A 115 13.37 2.13 -0.87
N TYR A 116 12.71 2.72 -1.86
CA TYR A 116 12.83 4.13 -2.17
C TYR A 116 11.57 4.86 -1.73
N HIS A 117 11.73 5.92 -0.94
CA HIS A 117 10.64 6.74 -0.43
C HIS A 117 10.61 8.09 -1.16
N THR A 118 10.52 8.03 -2.49
CA THR A 118 10.52 9.23 -3.32
C THR A 118 9.22 10.03 -3.18
N TRP A 119 9.20 11.24 -3.70
CA TRP A 119 7.99 12.06 -3.73
C TRP A 119 6.88 11.40 -4.55
N ILE A 120 7.22 10.73 -5.66
CA ILE A 120 6.21 10.04 -6.49
C ILE A 120 5.61 8.84 -5.74
N THR A 121 6.41 8.06 -4.99
CA THR A 121 5.88 6.89 -4.26
C THR A 121 4.85 7.31 -3.21
N LYS A 122 5.12 8.40 -2.48
CA LYS A 122 4.16 8.98 -1.53
C LYS A 122 2.90 9.50 -2.21
N PHE A 123 3.05 10.15 -3.36
CA PHE A 123 1.91 10.69 -4.10
C PHE A 123 1.03 9.58 -4.69
N SER A 124 1.65 8.59 -5.35
CA SER A 124 0.98 7.39 -5.85
C SER A 124 0.24 6.65 -4.76
N ALA A 125 0.83 6.50 -3.56
CA ALA A 125 0.17 5.84 -2.42
C ALA A 125 -1.11 6.58 -2.00
N VAL A 126 -1.07 7.92 -1.90
CA VAL A 126 -2.27 8.73 -1.58
C VAL A 126 -3.32 8.60 -2.68
N LEU A 127 -2.92 8.68 -3.96
CA LEU A 127 -3.84 8.48 -5.08
C LEU A 127 -4.46 7.09 -5.08
N MET A 128 -3.68 6.05 -4.79
CA MET A 128 -4.14 4.67 -4.75
C MET A 128 -5.14 4.45 -3.62
N SER A 129 -4.83 4.90 -2.39
CA SER A 129 -5.73 4.78 -1.25
C SER A 129 -7.05 5.53 -1.49
N GLY A 130 -6.98 6.77 -2.00
CA GLY A 130 -8.18 7.53 -2.37
C GLY A 130 -8.95 6.88 -3.52
N GLY A 131 -8.25 6.37 -4.52
CA GLY A 131 -8.81 5.69 -5.69
C GLY A 131 -9.57 4.43 -5.31
N VAL A 132 -9.01 3.59 -4.44
CA VAL A 132 -9.68 2.38 -3.94
C VAL A 132 -10.92 2.76 -3.12
N VAL A 133 -10.85 3.76 -2.24
CA VAL A 133 -12.02 4.22 -1.48
C VAL A 133 -13.13 4.71 -2.41
N LEU A 134 -12.80 5.52 -3.42
CA LEU A 134 -13.78 6.04 -4.37
C LEU A 134 -14.36 4.94 -5.27
N LEU A 135 -13.53 3.98 -5.68
CA LEU A 135 -13.97 2.81 -6.43
C LEU A 135 -14.98 2.00 -5.61
N LEU A 136 -14.65 1.65 -4.36
CA LEU A 136 -15.51 0.79 -3.55
C LEU A 136 -16.78 1.52 -3.07
N ALA A 137 -16.67 2.77 -2.62
CA ALA A 137 -17.81 3.48 -2.02
C ALA A 137 -18.77 4.10 -3.05
N PHE A 138 -18.28 4.45 -4.24
CA PHE A 138 -19.06 5.19 -5.25
C PHE A 138 -19.06 4.53 -6.63
N ASN A 139 -18.47 3.34 -6.77
CA ASN A 139 -18.27 2.67 -8.05
C ASN A 139 -17.57 3.58 -9.09
N SER A 140 -16.63 4.42 -8.63
CA SER A 140 -15.94 5.41 -9.46
C SER A 140 -14.48 5.03 -9.67
N ALA A 141 -14.19 4.42 -10.81
CA ALA A 141 -12.86 3.91 -11.14
C ALA A 141 -11.86 4.98 -11.61
N ILE A 142 -12.31 6.19 -11.93
CA ILE A 142 -11.47 7.24 -12.55
C ILE A 142 -10.21 7.51 -11.73
N MET A 143 -10.37 7.70 -10.42
CA MET A 143 -9.24 8.00 -9.53
C MET A 143 -8.32 6.78 -9.35
N PHE A 144 -8.88 5.58 -9.35
CA PHE A 144 -8.12 4.34 -9.31
C PHE A 144 -7.27 4.17 -10.58
N HIS A 145 -7.82 4.41 -11.77
CA HIS A 145 -7.06 4.36 -13.02
C HIS A 145 -5.94 5.40 -13.08
N ILE A 146 -6.20 6.63 -12.60
CA ILE A 146 -5.18 7.66 -12.46
C ILE A 146 -4.07 7.19 -11.52
N ALA A 147 -4.41 6.57 -10.38
CA ALA A 147 -3.42 6.03 -9.46
C ALA A 147 -2.54 4.95 -10.12
N VAL A 148 -3.13 4.04 -10.90
CA VAL A 148 -2.37 3.02 -11.66
C VAL A 148 -1.42 3.67 -12.67
N PHE A 149 -1.83 4.74 -13.34
CA PHE A 149 -0.94 5.49 -14.24
C PHE A 149 0.25 6.10 -13.48
N PHE A 150 0.02 6.70 -12.31
CA PHE A 150 1.10 7.21 -11.47
C PHE A 150 2.03 6.12 -10.94
N LEU A 151 1.50 4.91 -10.69
CA LEU A 151 2.30 3.75 -10.34
C LEU A 151 3.29 3.37 -11.45
N VAL A 152 2.95 3.56 -12.73
CA VAL A 152 3.89 3.37 -13.85
C VAL A 152 5.04 4.37 -13.77
N ILE A 153 4.74 5.63 -13.49
CA ILE A 153 5.75 6.69 -13.34
C ILE A 153 6.66 6.37 -12.16
N GLU A 154 6.08 5.94 -11.04
CA GLU A 154 6.81 5.48 -9.87
C GLU A 154 7.75 4.31 -10.18
N ALA A 155 7.26 3.29 -10.87
CA ALA A 155 8.08 2.14 -11.23
C ALA A 155 9.25 2.55 -12.13
N ALA A 156 9.00 3.43 -13.11
CA ALA A 156 10.04 3.97 -13.97
C ALA A 156 11.11 4.75 -13.18
N GLU A 157 10.69 5.61 -12.23
CA GLU A 157 11.61 6.34 -11.36
C GLU A 157 12.46 5.38 -10.51
N ASN A 158 11.83 4.40 -9.86
CA ASN A 158 12.51 3.43 -8.99
C ASN A 158 13.53 2.57 -9.76
N ILE A 159 13.22 2.19 -11.00
CA ILE A 159 14.16 1.49 -11.88
C ILE A 159 15.30 2.40 -12.30
N ALA A 160 15.03 3.66 -12.67
CA ALA A 160 16.05 4.63 -13.05
C ALA A 160 17.03 4.90 -11.89
N ILE A 161 16.51 5.03 -10.66
CA ILE A 161 17.31 5.14 -9.43
C ILE A 161 18.16 3.89 -9.25
N THR A 162 17.54 2.70 -9.36
CA THR A 162 18.24 1.43 -9.23
C THR A 162 19.40 1.34 -10.23
N LEU A 163 19.18 1.70 -11.49
CA LEU A 163 20.20 1.70 -12.55
C LEU A 163 21.38 2.62 -12.22
N ARG A 164 21.12 3.82 -11.69
CA ARG A 164 22.15 4.82 -11.41
C ARG A 164 22.96 4.52 -10.14
N LEU A 165 22.36 3.88 -9.15
CA LEU A 165 23.06 3.58 -7.89
C LEU A 165 24.09 2.45 -8.03
N PRO A 166 25.31 2.60 -7.47
CA PRO A 166 26.29 1.51 -7.42
C PRO A 166 25.99 0.51 -6.29
N LYS A 167 25.30 0.95 -5.24
CA LYS A 167 24.91 0.17 -4.06
C LYS A 167 23.51 0.58 -3.60
N PRO A 168 22.75 -0.32 -2.96
CA PRO A 168 21.44 0.01 -2.43
C PRO A 168 21.53 1.14 -1.39
N ARG A 169 20.64 2.12 -1.49
CA ARG A 169 20.50 3.25 -0.54
C ARG A 169 19.02 3.39 -0.17
N THR A 170 18.76 3.80 1.07
CA THR A 170 17.43 4.19 1.56
C THR A 170 17.27 5.72 1.52
N ASP A 171 16.05 6.23 1.70
CA ASP A 171 15.75 7.67 1.87
C ASP A 171 16.08 8.59 0.68
N ILE A 172 15.91 8.09 -0.55
CA ILE A 172 16.04 8.89 -1.77
C ILE A 172 14.74 9.65 -2.02
N ARG A 173 14.84 10.98 -2.15
CA ARG A 173 13.68 11.86 -2.38
C ARG A 173 13.17 11.80 -3.82
N SER A 174 14.08 11.75 -4.80
CA SER A 174 13.74 11.54 -6.21
C SER A 174 15.00 11.19 -6.99
N TYR A 175 14.84 10.79 -8.25
CA TYR A 175 15.97 10.56 -9.16
C TYR A 175 16.96 11.75 -9.24
N TRP A 176 16.46 12.98 -9.09
CA TRP A 176 17.25 14.19 -9.19
C TRP A 176 18.11 14.51 -7.95
N HIS A 177 17.92 13.79 -6.86
CA HIS A 177 18.66 13.99 -5.59
C HIS A 177 19.68 12.86 -5.34
N LEU A 178 20.20 12.26 -6.42
CA LEU A 178 21.22 11.22 -6.38
C LEU A 178 22.62 11.85 -6.39
N ASP A 179 22.98 12.51 -5.30
CA ASP A 179 24.34 13.00 -4.99
C ASP A 179 24.91 12.26 -3.77
#